data_AF-A0A2Z6SBR1-F1
#
_entry.id   AF-A0A2Z6SBR1-F1
#
_cell.length_a   1.000
_cell.length_b   1.000
_cell.length_c   1.000
_cell.angle_alpha   90.00
_cell.angle_beta   90.00
_cell.angle_gamma   90.00
#
_symmetry.space_group_name_H-M   'P 1'
#
loop_
_entity.id
_entity.type
_entity.pdbx_description
1 polymer ?
#
loop_
_entity_poly.entity_id
_entity_poly.type
_entity_poly.pdbx_seq_one_letter_code
_entity_poly.pdbx_strand_id
1 'polypeptide(L)'
;MNTKNIVTPGQRLGFAQDYVAGPGTYVRGNLLYASVVGMKRVSKPTAEGERPVLTVSREKQQSAIPEVCSLITGKVIRITPKEAVVSIMVVDNSPCKEDFQGIIRQQDVRATERDRVKIHESFRPGDIIRAEVISLGDARSYYLSTAKNELGVIYAQSIEGAAAMIPISWEKMQCTKTKTIELRKCAKPF
;
A
#
# COMPACT_ATOMS: atom_id res chain seq x y z
N MET A 1 24.06 -4.51 26.23
CA MET A 1 23.05 -5.06 25.30
C MET A 1 22.12 -5.97 26.10
N ASN A 2 20.87 -5.58 26.30
CA ASN A 2 19.95 -6.29 27.19
C ASN A 2 19.28 -7.46 26.42
N THR A 3 19.93 -8.62 26.41
CA THR A 3 19.51 -9.85 25.70
C THR A 3 18.19 -10.46 26.22
N LYS A 4 17.64 -9.96 27.33
CA LYS A 4 16.42 -10.49 27.98
C LYS A 4 15.11 -10.33 27.18
N ASN A 5 15.13 -9.64 26.05
CA ASN A 5 13.94 -9.36 25.24
C ASN A 5 13.89 -10.10 23.89
N ILE A 6 14.95 -10.79 23.48
CA ILE A 6 14.94 -11.59 22.24
C ILE A 6 14.40 -12.98 22.58
N VAL A 7 13.49 -13.48 21.76
CA VAL A 7 12.86 -14.79 21.92
C VAL A 7 12.93 -15.60 20.63
N THR A 8 12.94 -16.92 20.77
CA THR A 8 12.94 -17.87 19.65
C THR A 8 11.63 -18.64 19.55
N PRO A 9 11.24 -19.14 18.36
CA PRO A 9 10.05 -19.97 18.18
C PRO A 9 10.05 -21.16 19.16
N GLY A 10 8.92 -21.39 19.82
CA GLY A 10 8.75 -22.42 20.84
C GLY A 10 9.14 -21.98 22.26
N GLN A 11 9.73 -20.80 22.44
CA GLN A 11 10.02 -20.26 23.77
C GLN A 11 8.73 -19.88 24.49
N ARG A 12 8.61 -20.33 25.75
CA ARG A 12 7.50 -19.96 26.65
C ARG A 12 7.60 -18.49 27.05
N LEU A 13 6.52 -17.75 26.86
CA LEU A 13 6.43 -16.31 27.13
C LEU A 13 5.67 -16.00 28.42
N GLY A 14 4.66 -16.80 28.76
CA GLY A 14 3.83 -16.60 29.95
C GLY A 14 2.61 -17.53 29.99
N PHE A 15 1.70 -17.29 30.93
CA PHE A 15 0.41 -17.97 30.98
C PHE A 15 -0.63 -17.26 30.13
N ALA A 16 -1.52 -18.02 29.51
CA ALA A 16 -2.62 -17.48 28.72
C ALA A 16 -3.69 -16.78 29.58
N GLN A 17 -3.62 -16.92 30.91
CA GLN A 17 -4.47 -16.23 31.87
C GLN A 17 -4.04 -14.78 32.08
N ASP A 18 -2.73 -14.50 32.06
CA ASP A 18 -2.18 -13.17 32.35
C ASP A 18 -2.06 -12.31 31.09
N TYR A 19 -1.95 -12.93 29.91
CA TYR A 19 -1.66 -12.26 28.65
C TYR A 19 -2.60 -12.71 27.52
N VAL A 20 -2.91 -11.77 26.62
CA VAL A 20 -3.60 -12.08 25.34
C VAL A 20 -2.55 -12.33 24.25
N ALA A 21 -2.79 -13.33 23.42
CA ALA A 21 -1.92 -13.65 22.28
C ALA A 21 -2.05 -12.60 21.19
N GLY A 22 -0.96 -11.89 20.90
CA GLY A 22 -0.86 -10.99 19.76
C GLY A 22 -0.05 -11.59 18.60
N PRO A 23 0.15 -10.83 17.51
CA PRO A 23 1.00 -11.21 16.39
C PRO A 23 2.37 -11.78 16.83
N GLY A 24 2.75 -12.91 16.22
CA GLY A 24 3.99 -13.60 16.51
C GLY A 24 3.96 -14.51 17.75
N THR A 25 2.80 -14.72 18.37
CA THR A 25 2.60 -15.65 19.49
C THR A 25 1.47 -16.63 19.20
N TYR A 26 1.45 -17.76 19.90
CA TYR A 26 0.33 -18.70 19.87
C TYR A 26 0.10 -19.31 21.26
N VAL A 27 -1.13 -19.76 21.52
CA VAL A 27 -1.50 -20.42 22.77
C VAL A 27 -1.53 -21.93 22.55
N ARG A 28 -0.93 -22.68 23.47
CA ARG A 28 -1.06 -24.14 23.52
C ARG A 28 -1.36 -24.55 24.97
N GLY A 29 -2.57 -25.05 25.20
CA GLY A 29 -3.07 -25.29 26.56
C GLY A 29 -3.22 -23.97 27.33
N ASN A 30 -2.64 -23.91 28.53
CA ASN A 30 -2.65 -22.70 29.38
C ASN A 30 -1.40 -21.82 29.22
N LEU A 31 -0.57 -22.08 28.20
CA LEU A 31 0.74 -21.47 28.03
C LEU A 31 0.83 -20.71 26.70
N LEU A 32 1.46 -19.55 26.75
CA LEU A 32 1.74 -18.70 25.60
C LEU A 32 3.17 -18.95 25.11
N TYR A 33 3.32 -19.16 23.81
CA TYR A 33 4.59 -19.45 23.15
C TYR A 33 4.88 -18.45 22.04
N ALA A 34 6.17 -18.20 21.78
CA ALA A 34 6.61 -17.47 20.61
C ALA A 34 6.45 -18.33 19.34
N SER A 35 5.91 -17.75 18.28
CA SER A 35 5.84 -18.37 16.95
C SER A 35 6.99 -17.94 16.04
N VAL A 36 7.66 -16.83 16.36
CA VAL A 36 8.69 -16.21 15.52
C VAL A 36 9.91 -15.81 16.34
N VAL A 37 11.08 -15.71 15.70
CA VAL A 37 12.26 -15.09 16.31
C VAL A 37 12.05 -13.59 16.33
N GLY A 38 12.20 -12.94 17.47
CA GLY A 38 12.04 -11.49 17.55
C GLY A 38 12.11 -10.93 18.95
N MET A 39 11.72 -9.66 19.09
CA MET A 39 11.66 -8.98 20.38
C MET A 39 10.26 -9.12 20.99
N LYS A 40 10.21 -9.58 22.24
CA LYS A 40 8.97 -9.59 23.03
C LYS A 40 8.58 -8.15 23.39
N ARG A 41 7.32 -7.80 23.17
CA ARG A 41 6.71 -6.53 23.58
C ARG A 41 5.41 -6.83 24.31
N VAL A 42 5.22 -6.17 25.44
CA VAL A 42 3.99 -6.24 26.23
C VAL A 42 3.34 -4.89 26.11
N SER A 43 2.19 -4.84 25.43
CA SER A 43 1.38 -3.62 25.35
C SER A 43 0.64 -3.41 26.68
N LYS A 44 0.46 -2.14 27.07
CA LYS A 44 -0.38 -1.81 28.23
C LYS A 44 -1.85 -1.94 27.83
N PRO A 45 -2.73 -2.46 28.71
CA PRO A 45 -4.15 -2.59 28.42
C PRO A 45 -4.79 -1.23 28.16
N THR A 46 -5.75 -1.19 27.24
CA THR A 46 -6.43 0.04 26.79
C THR A 46 -7.58 0.44 27.72
N ALA A 47 -8.12 -0.52 28.48
CA ALA A 47 -9.16 -0.30 29.49
C ALA A 47 -8.76 -0.91 30.85
N GLU A 48 -9.31 -0.35 31.94
CA GLU A 48 -9.16 -0.89 33.29
C GLU A 48 -9.83 -2.27 33.38
N GLY A 49 -9.02 -3.32 33.54
CA GLY A 49 -9.48 -4.72 33.63
C GLY A 49 -9.12 -5.60 32.43
N GLU A 50 -8.58 -5.03 31.35
CA GLU A 50 -8.09 -5.84 30.23
C GLU A 50 -6.68 -6.39 30.48
N ARG A 51 -6.42 -7.57 29.89
CA ARG A 51 -5.13 -8.24 29.99
C ARG A 51 -4.17 -7.69 28.94
N PRO A 52 -2.89 -7.46 29.28
CA PRO A 52 -1.92 -6.95 28.34
C PRO A 52 -1.73 -7.90 27.14
N VAL A 53 -1.66 -7.36 25.92
CA VAL A 53 -1.39 -8.15 24.72
C VAL A 53 0.12 -8.33 24.58
N LEU A 54 0.55 -9.58 24.46
CA LEU A 54 1.94 -9.96 24.29
C LEU A 54 2.21 -10.25 22.82
N THR A 55 3.11 -9.48 22.22
CA THR A 55 3.51 -9.57 20.81
C THR A 55 4.98 -9.90 20.67
N VAL A 56 5.32 -10.64 19.64
CA VAL A 56 6.72 -10.87 19.25
C VAL A 56 6.91 -10.34 17.85
N SER A 57 7.58 -9.19 17.75
CA SER A 57 7.86 -8.55 16.47
C SER A 57 9.27 -8.91 16.00
N ARG A 58 9.40 -9.25 14.72
CA ARG A 58 10.71 -9.30 14.04
C ARG A 58 11.27 -7.88 13.99
N GLU A 59 12.58 -7.73 14.20
CA GLU A 59 13.24 -6.41 14.09
C GLU A 59 13.16 -5.84 12.67
N LYS A 60 13.06 -6.72 11.66
CA LYS A 60 12.66 -6.32 10.32
C LYS A 60 11.15 -6.04 10.33
N GLN A 61 10.79 -4.75 10.29
CA GLN A 61 9.42 -4.27 10.00
C GLN A 61 8.79 -5.15 8.93
N GLN A 62 7.67 -5.77 9.29
CA GLN A 62 6.81 -6.51 8.39
C GLN A 62 6.46 -5.58 7.22
N SER A 63 6.70 -6.05 6.00
CA SER A 63 6.24 -5.37 4.78
C SER A 63 4.75 -5.13 4.92
N ALA A 64 4.28 -3.90 4.67
CA ALA A 64 2.85 -3.67 4.57
C ALA A 64 2.33 -4.50 3.40
N ILE A 65 1.30 -5.30 3.66
CA ILE A 65 0.66 -6.14 2.65
C ILE A 65 -0.58 -5.37 2.19
N PRO A 66 -0.79 -5.17 0.88
CA PRO A 66 -2.00 -4.53 0.37
C PRO A 66 -3.24 -5.36 0.72
N GLU A 67 -4.21 -4.76 1.40
CA GLU A 67 -5.52 -5.35 1.65
C GLU A 67 -6.58 -4.71 0.74
N VAL A 68 -7.77 -5.32 0.67
CA VAL A 68 -8.89 -4.74 -0.06
C VAL A 68 -9.29 -3.42 0.61
N CYS A 69 -9.57 -2.40 -0.20
CA CYS A 69 -9.82 -1.01 0.19
C CYS A 69 -8.58 -0.25 0.72
N SER A 70 -7.39 -0.84 0.76
CA SER A 70 -6.17 -0.09 1.08
C SER A 70 -5.86 0.97 0.02
N LEU A 71 -5.38 2.12 0.45
CA LEU A 71 -4.92 3.18 -0.44
C LEU A 71 -3.45 2.94 -0.77
N ILE A 72 -3.12 2.84 -2.04
CA ILE A 72 -1.74 2.58 -2.46
C ILE A 72 -1.19 3.78 -3.23
N THR A 73 0.12 3.94 -3.10
CA THR A 73 0.91 4.78 -4.00
C THR A 73 1.83 3.87 -4.79
N GLY A 74 1.80 4.02 -6.11
CA GLY A 74 2.56 3.16 -7.00
C GLY A 74 3.07 3.88 -8.23
N LYS A 75 4.04 3.26 -8.89
CA LYS A 75 4.63 3.74 -10.14
C LYS A 75 4.09 2.95 -11.32
N VAL A 76 3.61 3.64 -12.35
CA VAL A 76 3.19 3.00 -13.60
C VAL A 76 4.42 2.45 -14.31
N ILE A 77 4.47 1.14 -14.52
CA ILE A 77 5.60 0.46 -15.18
C ILE A 77 5.38 0.45 -16.69
N ARG A 78 4.19 0.00 -17.11
CA ARG A 78 3.80 -0.13 -18.51
C ARG A 78 2.31 0.11 -18.69
N ILE A 79 1.94 0.52 -19.88
CA ILE A 79 0.54 0.71 -20.28
C ILE A 79 0.19 -0.16 -21.47
N THR A 80 -1.06 -0.58 -21.54
CA THR A 80 -1.67 -1.35 -22.63
C THR A 80 -3.03 -0.70 -22.91
N PRO A 81 -3.61 -0.80 -24.12
CA PRO A 81 -4.85 -0.09 -24.43
C PRO A 81 -6.01 -0.36 -23.45
N LYS A 82 -6.05 -1.57 -22.87
CA LYS A 82 -7.10 -2.00 -21.92
C LYS A 82 -6.72 -1.90 -20.44
N GLU A 83 -5.43 -1.75 -20.12
CA GLU A 83 -4.95 -1.82 -18.75
C GLU A 83 -3.63 -1.08 -18.52
N ALA A 84 -3.42 -0.58 -17.31
CA ALA A 84 -2.15 -0.03 -16.85
C ALA A 84 -1.57 -0.90 -15.74
N VAL A 85 -0.28 -1.22 -15.83
CA VAL A 85 0.44 -2.02 -14.84
C VAL A 85 1.25 -1.11 -13.94
N VAL A 86 1.13 -1.35 -12.64
CA VAL A 86 1.61 -0.49 -11.58
C VAL A 86 2.45 -1.33 -10.61
N SER A 87 3.61 -0.82 -10.22
CA SER A 87 4.37 -1.34 -9.08
C SER A 87 3.91 -0.59 -7.83
N ILE A 88 3.39 -1.30 -6.84
CA ILE A 88 2.93 -0.74 -5.57
C ILE A 88 4.16 -0.50 -4.70
N MET A 89 4.36 0.76 -4.30
CA MET A 89 5.53 1.17 -3.51
C MET A 89 5.15 1.40 -2.04
N VAL A 90 3.95 1.93 -1.79
CA VAL A 90 3.47 2.29 -0.45
C VAL A 90 2.03 1.81 -0.32
N VAL A 91 1.73 1.18 0.80
CA VAL A 91 0.37 0.81 1.21
C VAL A 91 0.03 1.67 2.42
N ASP A 92 -1.05 2.42 2.30
CA ASP A 92 -1.49 3.47 3.20
C ASP A 92 -0.34 4.44 3.50
N ASN A 93 0.28 4.34 4.69
CA ASN A 93 1.40 5.17 5.12
C ASN A 93 2.71 4.38 5.31
N SER A 94 2.74 3.11 4.90
CA SER A 94 3.87 2.22 5.12
C SER A 94 4.51 1.79 3.79
N PRO A 95 5.84 1.98 3.63
CA PRO A 95 6.52 1.53 2.43
C PRO A 95 6.53 0.00 2.34
N CYS A 96 6.22 -0.51 1.15
CA CYS A 96 6.36 -1.91 0.83
C CYS A 96 7.83 -2.22 0.52
N LYS A 97 8.34 -3.33 1.07
CA LYS A 97 9.68 -3.83 0.73
C LYS A 97 9.64 -4.85 -0.40
N GLU A 98 8.48 -5.47 -0.59
CA GLU A 98 8.23 -6.45 -1.64
C GLU A 98 7.61 -5.74 -2.84
N ASP A 99 7.96 -6.22 -4.04
CA ASP A 99 7.43 -5.71 -5.29
C ASP A 99 6.04 -6.28 -5.55
N PHE A 100 5.02 -5.63 -5.00
CA PHE A 100 3.64 -5.97 -5.34
C PHE A 100 3.25 -5.31 -6.67
N GLN A 101 2.62 -6.08 -7.55
CA GLN A 101 2.15 -5.60 -8.84
C GLN A 101 0.64 -5.40 -8.82
N GLY A 102 0.17 -4.29 -9.37
CA GLY A 102 -1.24 -3.98 -9.53
C GLY A 102 -1.61 -3.68 -10.98
N ILE A 103 -2.87 -3.89 -11.33
CA ILE A 103 -3.44 -3.64 -12.64
C ILE A 103 -4.65 -2.71 -12.49
N ILE A 104 -4.67 -1.63 -13.26
CA ILE A 104 -5.83 -0.74 -13.42
C ILE A 104 -6.43 -1.01 -14.79
N ARG A 105 -7.64 -1.55 -14.83
CA ARG A 105 -8.37 -1.81 -16.09
C ARG A 105 -9.07 -0.54 -16.57
N GLN A 106 -9.38 -0.47 -17.86
CA GLN A 106 -10.08 0.66 -18.48
C GLN A 106 -11.35 1.07 -17.73
N GLN A 107 -12.18 0.10 -17.31
CA GLN A 107 -13.41 0.37 -16.58
C GLN A 107 -13.21 0.89 -15.15
N ASP A 108 -12.02 0.71 -14.56
CA ASP A 108 -11.72 1.06 -13.18
C ASP A 108 -11.00 2.41 -13.05
N VAL A 109 -10.84 3.13 -14.17
CA VAL A 109 -10.17 4.43 -14.22
C VAL A 109 -11.07 5.56 -13.74
N ARG A 110 -12.31 5.66 -14.21
CA ARG A 110 -13.25 6.75 -13.85
C ARG A 110 -14.58 6.19 -13.34
N ALA A 111 -15.23 6.92 -12.43
CA ALA A 111 -16.56 6.55 -11.98
C ALA A 111 -17.60 6.67 -13.11
N THR A 112 -17.52 7.74 -13.91
CA THR A 112 -18.40 8.07 -15.03
C THR A 112 -17.70 7.87 -16.38
N GLU A 113 -18.48 7.68 -17.45
CA GLU A 113 -18.00 7.55 -18.84
C GLU A 113 -16.93 6.46 -19.05
N ARG A 114 -17.07 5.30 -18.39
CA ARG A 114 -16.08 4.20 -18.41
C ARG A 114 -15.68 3.73 -19.80
N ASP A 115 -16.62 3.69 -20.75
CA ASP A 115 -16.38 3.19 -22.11
C ASP A 115 -15.56 4.16 -22.98
N ARG A 116 -15.54 5.45 -22.63
CA ARG A 116 -14.80 6.48 -23.38
C ARG A 116 -13.36 6.63 -22.90
N VAL A 117 -13.03 6.08 -21.74
CA VAL A 117 -11.71 6.29 -21.13
C VAL A 117 -10.62 5.62 -21.96
N LYS A 118 -9.59 6.38 -22.34
CA LYS A 118 -8.37 5.83 -22.93
C LYS A 118 -7.26 5.81 -21.90
N ILE A 119 -6.64 4.65 -21.71
CA ILE A 119 -5.55 4.47 -20.75
C ILE A 119 -4.37 5.38 -21.07
N HIS A 120 -3.99 5.50 -22.36
CA HIS A 120 -2.87 6.32 -22.80
C HIS A 120 -3.06 7.83 -22.53
N GLU A 121 -4.30 8.31 -22.46
CA GLU A 121 -4.62 9.69 -22.10
C GLU A 121 -4.73 9.90 -20.58
N SER A 122 -4.82 8.80 -19.81
CA SER A 122 -4.98 8.83 -18.36
C SER A 122 -3.66 8.66 -17.62
N PHE A 123 -2.79 7.77 -18.11
CA PHE A 123 -1.54 7.39 -17.46
C PHE A 123 -0.41 7.25 -18.48
N ARG A 124 0.82 7.51 -18.03
CA ARG A 124 2.04 7.20 -18.78
C ARG A 124 3.02 6.38 -17.95
N PRO A 125 3.90 5.59 -18.60
CA PRO A 125 4.99 4.91 -17.91
C PRO A 125 5.86 5.91 -17.14
N GLY A 126 6.20 5.58 -15.91
CA GLY A 126 6.99 6.45 -15.02
C GLY A 126 6.15 7.31 -14.07
N ASP A 127 4.85 7.45 -14.31
CA ASP A 127 3.95 8.23 -13.46
C ASP A 127 3.81 7.63 -12.07
N ILE A 128 3.71 8.49 -11.07
CA ILE A 128 3.35 8.08 -9.71
C ILE A 128 1.87 8.38 -9.53
N ILE A 129 1.15 7.34 -9.15
CA ILE A 129 -0.29 7.36 -9.01
C ILE A 129 -0.70 6.97 -7.59
N ARG A 130 -1.85 7.49 -7.19
CA ARG A 130 -2.59 7.05 -6.02
C ARG A 130 -3.81 6.27 -6.49
N ALA A 131 -3.96 5.05 -6.00
CA ALA A 131 -5.05 4.15 -6.36
C ALA A 131 -5.56 3.42 -5.11
N GLU A 132 -6.68 2.73 -5.25
CA GLU A 132 -7.27 1.91 -4.19
C GLU A 132 -7.34 0.46 -4.66
N VAL A 133 -7.02 -0.47 -3.76
CA VAL A 133 -7.13 -1.91 -4.05
C VAL A 133 -8.61 -2.30 -4.00
N ILE A 134 -9.17 -2.75 -5.13
CA ILE A 134 -10.56 -3.21 -5.19
C ILE A 134 -10.69 -4.72 -4.95
N SER A 135 -9.65 -5.47 -5.29
CA SER A 135 -9.61 -6.91 -5.13
C SER A 135 -8.16 -7.38 -5.15
N LEU A 136 -7.90 -8.51 -4.49
CA LEU A 136 -6.61 -9.21 -4.56
C LEU A 136 -6.30 -9.68 -5.99
N GLY A 137 -7.31 -9.72 -6.87
CA GLY A 137 -7.14 -10.02 -8.28
C GLY A 137 -6.76 -11.49 -8.50
N ASP A 138 -5.74 -11.69 -9.33
CA ASP A 138 -5.22 -13.02 -9.69
C ASP A 138 -3.92 -13.31 -8.92
N ALA A 139 -3.38 -14.54 -9.05
CA ALA A 139 -2.18 -14.99 -8.32
C ALA A 139 -0.91 -14.11 -8.49
N ARG A 140 -0.91 -13.14 -9.41
CA ARG A 140 0.24 -12.29 -9.73
C ARG A 140 -0.01 -10.79 -9.59
N SER A 141 -1.26 -10.33 -9.50
CA SER A 141 -1.54 -8.90 -9.54
C SER A 141 -2.84 -8.50 -8.87
N TYR A 142 -2.76 -7.44 -8.06
CA TYR A 142 -3.90 -6.80 -7.43
C TYR A 142 -4.70 -6.02 -8.45
N TYR A 143 -6.03 -6.00 -8.31
CA TYR A 143 -6.85 -5.08 -9.09
C TYR A 143 -6.98 -3.76 -8.35
N LEU A 144 -6.65 -2.68 -9.07
CA LEU A 144 -6.60 -1.32 -8.57
C LEU A 144 -7.65 -0.47 -9.27
N SER A 145 -8.20 0.51 -8.56
CA SER A 145 -9.09 1.53 -9.12
C SER A 145 -8.61 2.94 -8.82
N THR A 146 -8.87 3.83 -9.78
CA THR A 146 -8.67 5.28 -9.63
C THR A 146 -9.97 6.06 -9.83
N ALA A 147 -11.12 5.38 -9.70
CA ALA A 147 -12.42 5.95 -10.03
C ALA A 147 -12.83 7.16 -9.18
N LYS A 148 -12.28 7.30 -7.96
CA LYS A 148 -12.53 8.43 -7.05
C LYS A 148 -11.77 9.69 -7.50
N ASN A 149 -12.27 10.87 -7.11
CA ASN A 149 -11.68 12.17 -7.48
C ASN A 149 -10.29 12.43 -6.87
N GLU A 150 -10.04 11.85 -5.70
CA GLU A 150 -8.76 11.94 -4.98
C GLU A 150 -7.71 10.94 -5.50
N LEU A 151 -8.12 10.07 -6.43
CA LEU A 151 -7.28 9.01 -7.00
C LEU A 151 -6.93 9.33 -8.46
N GLY A 152 -5.69 9.01 -8.82
CA GLY A 152 -5.12 9.34 -10.12
C GLY A 152 -3.63 9.66 -10.01
N VAL A 153 -3.10 10.32 -11.02
CA VAL A 153 -1.73 10.78 -11.11
C VAL A 153 -1.50 11.89 -10.09
N ILE A 154 -0.52 11.68 -9.20
CA ILE A 154 -0.07 12.64 -8.19
C ILE A 154 1.24 13.31 -8.60
N TYR A 155 2.09 12.60 -9.34
CA TYR A 155 3.35 13.12 -9.84
C TYR A 155 3.63 12.56 -11.24
N ALA A 156 4.07 13.46 -12.11
CA ALA A 156 4.38 13.16 -13.50
C ALA A 156 5.62 13.95 -13.92
N GLN A 157 6.38 13.36 -14.84
CA GLN A 157 7.45 14.03 -15.56
C GLN A 157 7.01 14.29 -16.99
N SER A 158 7.39 15.45 -17.52
CA SER A 158 7.15 15.80 -18.92
C SER A 158 8.09 15.04 -19.84
N ILE A 159 7.57 14.69 -21.01
CA ILE A 159 8.28 13.93 -22.05
C ILE A 159 9.52 14.67 -22.56
N GLU A 160 9.43 15.99 -22.73
CA GLU A 160 10.43 16.78 -23.44
C GLU A 160 11.58 17.29 -22.57
N GLY A 161 11.48 17.18 -21.24
CA GLY A 161 12.45 17.84 -20.37
C GLY A 161 12.61 17.27 -18.97
N ALA A 162 12.06 16.08 -18.70
CA ALA A 162 12.06 15.41 -17.39
C ALA A 162 11.66 16.33 -16.21
N ALA A 163 10.98 17.44 -16.51
CA ALA A 163 10.56 18.42 -15.53
C ALA A 163 9.27 17.94 -14.87
N ALA A 164 9.13 18.21 -13.58
CA ALA A 164 7.90 17.94 -12.85
C ALA A 164 6.74 18.74 -13.47
N MET A 165 5.61 18.06 -13.62
CA MET A 165 4.36 18.64 -14.10
C MET A 165 3.44 18.99 -12.93
N ILE A 166 2.62 20.02 -13.11
CA ILE A 166 1.63 20.45 -12.12
C ILE A 166 0.23 20.20 -12.71
N PRO A 167 -0.72 19.63 -11.93
CA PRO A 167 -2.09 19.48 -12.39
C PRO A 167 -2.76 20.85 -12.54
N ILE A 168 -3.25 21.15 -13.75
CA ILE A 168 -4.03 22.36 -14.04
C ILE A 168 -5.53 22.09 -14.04
N SER A 169 -5.92 20.85 -14.35
CA SER A 169 -7.29 20.38 -14.27
C SER A 169 -7.30 18.89 -13.91
N TRP A 170 -8.49 18.32 -13.73
CA TRP A 170 -8.69 16.89 -13.48
C TRP A 170 -8.22 15.99 -14.65
N GLU A 171 -7.97 16.53 -15.84
CA GLU A 171 -7.52 15.78 -17.03
C GLU A 171 -6.20 16.27 -17.63
N LYS A 172 -5.63 17.36 -17.12
CA LYS A 172 -4.48 18.03 -17.75
C LYS A 172 -3.42 18.36 -16.72
N MET A 173 -2.18 18.01 -17.04
CA MET A 173 -0.99 18.47 -16.34
C MET A 173 -0.18 19.39 -17.26
N GLN A 174 0.43 20.42 -16.69
CA GLN A 174 1.28 21.34 -17.42
C GLN A 174 2.72 21.24 -16.93
N CYS A 175 3.67 21.19 -17.86
CA CYS A 175 5.09 21.24 -17.54
C CYS A 175 5.47 22.62 -17.00
N THR A 176 6.22 22.65 -15.91
CA THR A 176 6.68 23.90 -15.27
C THR A 176 7.60 24.73 -16.15
N LYS A 177 8.47 24.06 -16.93
CA LYS A 177 9.49 24.67 -17.80
C LYS A 177 8.99 24.98 -19.21
N THR A 178 8.54 23.95 -19.94
CA THR A 178 8.14 24.08 -21.35
C THR A 178 6.73 24.62 -21.53
N LYS A 179 5.92 24.64 -20.46
CA LYS A 179 4.50 25.01 -20.48
C LYS A 179 3.62 24.12 -21.36
N THR A 180 4.16 23.03 -21.91
CA THR A 180 3.42 22.01 -22.66
C THR A 180 2.37 21.36 -21.75
N ILE A 181 1.17 21.16 -22.30
CA ILE A 181 0.05 20.53 -21.62
C ILE A 181 -0.04 19.08 -22.08
N GLU A 182 -0.07 18.15 -21.13
CA GLU A 182 -0.27 16.72 -21.39
C GLU A 182 -1.55 16.24 -20.70
N LEU A 183 -2.26 15.31 -21.34
CA LEU A 183 -3.44 14.68 -20.76
C LEU A 183 -3.01 13.62 -19.74
N ARG A 184 -3.58 13.69 -18.53
CA ARG A 184 -3.44 12.71 -17.44
C ARG A 184 -4.68 12.75 -16.57
N LYS A 185 -5.09 11.61 -15.99
CA LYS A 185 -6.12 11.62 -14.94
C LYS A 185 -5.50 12.10 -13.63
N CYS A 186 -5.67 13.37 -13.31
CA CYS A 186 -5.04 13.99 -12.15
C CYS A 186 -5.85 13.71 -10.88
N ALA A 187 -5.17 13.38 -9.78
CA ALA A 187 -5.78 13.38 -8.47
C ALA A 187 -6.03 14.83 -8.01
N LYS A 188 -7.13 15.06 -7.30
CA LYS A 188 -7.39 16.38 -6.69
C LYS A 188 -6.30 16.71 -5.66
N PRO A 189 -5.56 17.83 -5.82
CA PRO A 189 -4.61 18.27 -4.80
C PRO A 189 -5.36 18.68 -3.53
N PHE A 190 -4.74 18.42 -2.38
CA PHE A 190 -5.23 18.76 -1.05
C PHE A 190 -5.08 20.24 -0.74
#